data_AF-A0AAV5AVI5-F1
#
_entry.id   AF-A0AAV5AVI5-F1
#
_cell.length_a   1.000
_cell.length_b   1.000
_cell.length_c   1.000
_cell.angle_alpha   90.00
_cell.angle_beta   90.00
_cell.angle_gamma   90.00
#
_symmetry.space_group_name_H-M   'P 1'
#
loop_
_entity.id
_entity.type
_entity.pdbx_description
1 polymer ?
#
loop_
_entity_poly.entity_id
_entity_poly.type
_entity_poly.pdbx_seq_one_letter_code
_entity_poly.pdbx_strand_id
1 'polypeptide(L)'
;MNNQGKENMTTFVIEFNETDTELGILSFKGQTITSEILQKMIEFEEVVKKAKAGYFKFFVEEIINGKIINKIRIDIGDGYQINKEIYDYIKSKLPQ
;
A
#
# COMPACT_ATOMS: atom_id res chain seq x y z
N MET A 1 11.85 36.24 -11.35
CA MET A 1 10.68 35.34 -11.24
C MET A 1 11.09 34.21 -10.34
N ASN A 2 10.57 34.18 -9.11
CA ASN A 2 10.90 33.13 -8.15
C ASN A 2 10.13 31.88 -8.54
N ASN A 3 10.81 30.87 -9.07
CA ASN A 3 10.27 29.52 -9.19
C ASN A 3 10.09 28.98 -7.77
N GLN A 4 8.93 29.24 -7.16
CA GLN A 4 8.49 28.52 -5.99
C GLN A 4 8.40 27.05 -6.37
N GLY A 5 9.28 26.23 -5.78
CA GLY A 5 9.29 24.79 -5.97
C GLY A 5 7.93 24.23 -5.62
N LYS A 6 7.20 23.72 -6.62
CA LYS A 6 6.03 22.89 -6.35
C LYS A 6 6.54 21.67 -5.62
N GLU A 7 6.23 21.56 -4.33
CA GLU A 7 6.36 20.28 -3.64
C GLU A 7 5.60 19.24 -4.47
N ASN A 8 6.31 18.22 -4.92
CA ASN A 8 5.70 17.13 -5.67
C ASN A 8 4.84 16.34 -4.70
N MET A 9 3.53 16.58 -4.70
CA MET A 9 2.59 15.82 -3.88
C MET A 9 2.62 14.38 -4.36
N THR A 10 3.18 13.49 -3.53
CA THR A 10 3.22 12.05 -3.77
C THR A 10 2.04 11.42 -3.05
N THR A 11 1.32 10.54 -3.73
CA THR A 11 0.19 9.82 -3.17
C THR A 11 0.25 8.38 -3.63
N PHE A 12 -0.12 7.44 -2.76
CA PHE A 12 -0.25 6.04 -3.10
C PHE A 12 -1.73 5.68 -3.08
N VAL A 13 -2.24 5.05 -4.13
CA VAL A 13 -3.65 4.63 -4.22
C VAL A 13 -3.69 3.14 -4.51
N ILE A 14 -4.56 2.41 -3.81
CA ILE A 14 -4.76 0.99 -4.08
C ILE A 14 -5.64 0.86 -5.32
N GLU A 15 -5.08 0.43 -6.45
CA GLU A 15 -5.80 0.18 -7.70
C GLU A 15 -6.78 -0.99 -7.54
N PHE A 16 -6.32 -2.04 -6.87
CA PHE A 16 -7.05 -3.29 -6.66
C PHE A 16 -6.39 -4.08 -5.52
N ASN A 17 -7.21 -4.82 -4.77
CA ASN A 17 -6.73 -5.91 -3.94
C ASN A 17 -7.67 -7.10 -3.98
N GLU A 18 -7.12 -8.30 -3.84
CA GLU A 18 -7.91 -9.51 -3.55
C GLU A 18 -8.56 -9.38 -2.16
N THR A 19 -9.74 -9.97 -2.00
CA THR A 19 -10.56 -9.84 -0.79
C THR A 19 -10.94 -11.21 -0.23
N ASP A 20 -11.07 -11.28 1.09
CA ASP A 20 -11.61 -12.42 1.81
C ASP A 20 -12.37 -11.92 3.04
N THR A 21 -13.70 -12.05 3.01
CA THR A 21 -14.56 -11.56 4.09
C THR A 21 -14.49 -12.40 5.35
N GLU A 22 -14.11 -13.68 5.25
CA GLU A 22 -13.92 -14.56 6.42
C GLU A 22 -12.67 -14.17 7.20
N LEU A 23 -11.63 -13.71 6.49
CA LEU A 23 -10.40 -13.19 7.08
C LEU A 23 -10.43 -11.68 7.39
N GLY A 24 -11.53 -11.00 7.07
CA GLY A 24 -11.67 -9.55 7.26
C GLY A 24 -10.86 -8.69 6.27
N ILE A 25 -10.37 -9.29 5.18
CA ILE A 25 -9.64 -8.61 4.10
C ILE A 25 -10.66 -8.03 3.13
N LEU A 26 -11.07 -6.79 3.40
CA LEU A 26 -12.05 -6.06 2.58
C LEU A 26 -11.40 -5.40 1.34
N SER A 27 -12.22 -4.88 0.45
CA SER A 27 -11.74 -4.08 -0.68
C SER A 27 -11.28 -2.70 -0.22
N PHE A 28 -10.06 -2.33 -0.62
CA PHE A 28 -9.46 -1.01 -0.46
C PHE A 28 -9.32 -0.29 -1.81
N LYS A 29 -9.91 -0.83 -2.88
CA LYS A 29 -9.85 -0.23 -4.21
C LYS A 29 -10.24 1.25 -4.18
N GLY A 30 -9.38 2.08 -4.77
CA GLY A 30 -9.53 3.54 -4.85
C GLY A 30 -9.16 4.29 -3.58
N GLN A 31 -8.77 3.62 -2.49
CA GLN A 31 -8.34 4.28 -1.26
C GLN A 31 -6.89 4.77 -1.37
N THR A 32 -6.66 5.99 -0.90
CA THR A 32 -5.32 6.53 -0.68
C THR A 32 -4.70 5.85 0.53
N ILE A 33 -3.47 5.36 0.39
CA ILE A 33 -2.73 4.78 1.51
C ILE A 33 -2.35 5.91 2.49
N THR A 34 -2.95 5.86 3.67
CA THR A 34 -2.57 6.62 4.85
C THR A 34 -1.69 5.76 5.77
N SER A 35 -1.14 6.35 6.84
CA SER A 35 -0.43 5.59 7.87
C SER A 35 -1.31 4.48 8.48
N GLU A 36 -2.62 4.74 8.63
CA GLU A 36 -3.59 3.75 9.15
C GLU A 36 -3.81 2.59 8.18
N ILE A 37 -3.98 2.89 6.88
CA ILE A 37 -4.15 1.84 5.85
C ILE A 37 -2.86 1.02 5.72
N LEU A 38 -1.69 1.67 5.72
CA LEU A 38 -0.40 0.99 5.68
C LEU A 38 -0.21 0.05 6.88
N GLN A 39 -0.55 0.54 8.08
CA GLN A 39 -0.49 -0.27 9.30
C GLN A 39 -1.44 -1.48 9.21
N LYS A 40 -2.65 -1.28 8.67
CA LYS A 40 -3.61 -2.37 8.46
C LYS A 40 -3.13 -3.41 7.44
N MET A 41 -2.46 -2.98 6.37
CA MET A 41 -1.82 -3.89 5.42
C MET A 41 -0.72 -4.73 6.09
N ILE A 42 0.08 -4.13 6.97
CA ILE A 42 1.10 -4.85 7.76
C ILE A 42 0.46 -5.84 8.72
N GLU A 43 -0.65 -5.48 9.37
CA GLU A 43 -1.38 -6.39 10.28
C GLU A 43 -1.96 -7.61 9.54
N PHE A 44 -2.39 -7.43 8.29
CA PHE A 44 -2.88 -8.52 7.47
C PHE A 44 -1.83 -9.58 7.17
N GLU A 45 -0.52 -9.26 7.19
CA GLU A 45 0.54 -10.27 7.07
C GLU A 45 0.37 -11.39 8.10
N GLU A 46 0.15 -11.03 9.36
CA GLU A 46 0.01 -11.99 10.45
C GLU A 46 -1.37 -12.67 10.43
N VAL A 47 -2.42 -11.99 9.96
CA VAL A 47 -3.75 -12.60 9.78
C VAL A 47 -3.70 -13.71 8.73
N VAL A 48 -3.17 -13.40 7.54
CA VAL A 48 -3.06 -14.34 6.41
C VAL A 48 -2.17 -15.52 6.77
N LYS A 49 -1.03 -15.24 7.43
CA LYS A 49 -0.10 -16.27 7.91
C LYS A 49 -0.73 -17.22 8.93
N LYS A 50 -1.47 -16.70 9.92
CA LYS A 50 -2.17 -17.54 10.92
C LYS A 50 -3.26 -18.39 10.29
N ALA A 51 -3.96 -17.85 9.29
CA ALA A 51 -4.98 -18.57 8.54
C ALA A 51 -4.43 -19.60 7.53
N LYS A 52 -3.12 -19.56 7.23
CA LYS A 52 -2.49 -20.36 6.16
C LYS A 52 -3.18 -20.18 4.80
N ALA A 53 -3.65 -18.97 4.52
CA ALA A 53 -4.46 -18.66 3.34
C ALA A 53 -3.64 -18.37 2.06
N GLY A 54 -2.32 -18.54 2.11
CA GLY A 54 -1.42 -18.16 1.01
C GLY A 54 -1.08 -16.68 1.08
N TYR A 55 -1.37 -15.94 0.01
CA TYR A 55 -1.16 -14.49 -0.05
C TYR A 55 -2.29 -13.81 -0.81
N PHE A 56 -2.48 -12.52 -0.53
CA PHE A 56 -3.44 -11.64 -1.21
C PHE A 56 -2.68 -10.55 -1.96
N LYS A 57 -2.97 -10.41 -3.25
CA LYS A 57 -2.34 -9.41 -4.11
C LYS A 57 -2.94 -8.04 -3.85
N PHE A 58 -2.08 -7.05 -3.60
CA PHE A 58 -2.41 -5.63 -3.57
C PHE A 58 -1.63 -4.92 -4.69
N PHE A 59 -2.34 -4.21 -5.56
CA PHE A 59 -1.75 -3.35 -6.59
C PHE A 59 -1.90 -1.90 -6.17
N VAL A 60 -0.78 -1.20 -6.08
CA VAL A 60 -0.68 0.17 -5.59
C VAL A 60 -0.08 1.05 -6.69
N GLU A 61 -0.74 2.16 -6.99
CA GLU A 61 -0.24 3.18 -7.91
C GLU A 61 0.42 4.30 -7.10
N GLU A 62 1.68 4.60 -7.43
CA GLU A 62 2.35 5.81 -6.96
C GLU A 62 2.06 6.94 -7.93
N ILE A 63 1.51 8.03 -7.40
CA ILE A 63 1.03 9.18 -8.17
C ILE A 63 1.81 10.42 -7.73
N ILE A 64 2.46 11.09 -8.69
CA ILE A 64 3.10 12.39 -8.48
C ILE A 64 2.44 13.42 -9.38
N ASN A 65 1.92 14.50 -8.78
CA ASN A 65 1.25 15.59 -9.50
C ASN A 65 0.13 15.08 -10.43
N GLY A 66 -0.64 14.08 -9.99
CA GLY A 66 -1.76 13.50 -10.74
C GLY A 66 -1.35 12.52 -11.85
N LYS A 67 -0.06 12.19 -11.99
CA LYS A 67 0.42 11.18 -12.94
C LYS A 67 0.89 9.94 -12.20
N ILE A 68 0.43 8.77 -12.64
CA ILE A 68 0.95 7.48 -12.18
C ILE A 68 2.39 7.37 -12.68
N ILE A 69 3.34 7.29 -11.76
CA ILE A 69 4.77 7.15 -12.07
C ILE A 69 5.29 5.74 -11.81
N ASN A 70 4.59 4.95 -10.99
CA ASN A 70 4.98 3.60 -10.64
C ASN A 70 3.75 2.74 -10.29
N LYS A 71 3.86 1.43 -10.52
CA LYS A 71 2.89 0.42 -10.08
C LYS A 71 3.61 -0.63 -9.25
N ILE A 72 3.16 -0.81 -8.02
CA ILE A 72 3.76 -1.67 -7.01
C ILE A 72 2.81 -2.83 -6.74
N ARG A 73 3.32 -4.06 -6.77
CA ARG A 73 2.60 -5.24 -6.28
C ARG A 73 3.14 -5.61 -4.90
N ILE A 74 2.23 -5.85 -3.97
CA ILE A 74 2.52 -6.33 -2.61
C ILE A 74 1.72 -7.62 -2.42
N ASP A 75 2.42 -8.70 -2.10
CA ASP A 75 1.80 -10.01 -1.81
C ASP A 75 1.70 -10.16 -0.28
N ILE A 76 0.56 -9.75 0.28
CA ILE A 76 0.33 -9.77 1.73
C ILE A 76 0.06 -11.22 2.16
N GLY A 77 0.86 -11.73 3.08
CA GLY A 77 0.88 -13.15 3.48
C GLY A 77 2.21 -13.85 3.21
N ASP A 78 3.03 -13.29 2.30
CA ASP A 78 4.40 -13.77 2.07
C ASP A 78 5.34 -13.40 3.24
N GLY A 79 4.90 -12.51 4.11
CA GLY A 79 5.53 -12.19 5.38
C GLY A 79 6.18 -10.82 5.38
N TYR A 80 6.05 -10.14 6.52
CA TYR A 80 6.49 -8.75 6.70
C TYR A 80 7.93 -8.47 6.22
N GLN A 81 8.88 -9.39 6.45
CA GLN A 81 10.28 -9.17 6.05
C GLN A 81 10.47 -9.12 4.53
N ILE A 82 9.64 -9.84 3.76
CA ILE A 82 9.70 -9.83 2.29
C ILE A 82 9.18 -8.48 1.77
N ASN A 83 8.10 -7.96 2.36
CA ASN A 83 7.48 -6.71 1.94
C ASN A 83 8.05 -5.46 2.64
N LYS A 84 9.01 -5.61 3.57
CA LYS A 84 9.51 -4.54 4.44
C LYS A 84 10.03 -3.34 3.66
N GLU A 85 10.84 -3.56 2.63
CA GLU A 85 11.41 -2.46 1.83
C GLU A 85 10.32 -1.63 1.14
N ILE A 86 9.24 -2.29 0.69
CA ILE A 86 8.10 -1.61 0.07
C ILE A 86 7.33 -0.81 1.13
N TYR A 87 7.10 -1.37 2.32
CA TYR A 87 6.44 -0.65 3.41
C TYR A 87 7.23 0.56 3.87
N ASP A 88 8.55 0.42 4.02
CA ASP A 88 9.44 1.53 4.39
C ASP A 88 9.47 2.60 3.29
N TYR A 89 9.48 2.20 2.02
CA TYR A 89 9.39 3.11 0.88
C TYR A 89 8.12 3.95 0.93
N ILE A 90 6.95 3.30 1.02
CA ILE A 90 5.66 4.00 1.10
C ILE A 90 5.64 4.92 2.32
N LYS A 91 6.01 4.40 3.50
CA LYS A 91 6.03 5.16 4.76
C LYS A 91 6.90 6.42 4.67
N SER A 92 8.06 6.34 4.01
CA SER A 92 8.99 7.48 3.86
C SER A 92 8.42 8.64 3.03
N LYS A 93 7.35 8.38 2.26
CA LYS A 93 6.70 9.31 1.35
C LYS A 93 5.32 9.77 1.83
N LEU A 94 4.79 9.17 2.90
CA LEU A 94 3.56 9.63 3.53
C LEU A 94 3.80 10.96 4.26
N PRO A 95 2.81 11.86 4.29
CA PRO A 95 2.88 13.06 5.13
C PRO A 95 3.02 12.66 6.61
N GLN A 96 3.84 13.43 7.35
CA GLN A 96 4.10 13.24 8.80
C GLN A 96 2.97 13.81 9.64
#